data_AF-A0A2V9V6F5-F1
#
_entry.id   AF-A0A2V9V6F5-F1
#
_cell.length_a   1.000
_cell.length_b   1.000
_cell.length_c   1.000
_cell.angle_alpha   90.00
_cell.angle_beta   90.00
_cell.angle_gamma   90.00
#
_symmetry.space_group_name_H-M   'P 1'
#
loop_
_entity.id
_entity.type
_entity.pdbx_description
1 polymer ?
#
loop_
_entity_poly.entity_id
_entity_poly.type
_entity_poly.pdbx_seq_one_letter_code
_entity_poly.pdbx_strand_id
1 'polypeptide(L)'
;MVMKKLRVGILFGGRSGEHEVSLLSAASVLNAIDKNKFEVVPIGITKEGRWLTASAAQRMLQGKPQDEDRHLRAGDPEATPGAAVLASGEAVVVPPEPVHRGSGSSMVPFQTDTALARRASDRAINVDVIFPVLHGTFGEDGTIQGLLELADIPYVGAGVLGSAAGMDKDIMKSLFRAAGLPIVKHVTLLRGDWEAQPKKAEKSVEKNLKYPVFVKPANLGSSVGISKAHDRKELGPAIYEAAKFDRKIVIEEGVGGKKHKAREIECSVLGNDRPQASVPGEIVPGKEFYDYTAKYLDEGSELVIPATLTKAETKKVQELAIKAFQAVDCSGLARVDFLMLRRSACIPSCGRLRAYRIPT
;
A
#
# COMPACT_ATOMS: atom_id res chain seq x y z
N MET A 1 33.73 22.29 -0.33
CA MET A 1 32.97 21.51 -1.33
C MET A 1 31.52 21.48 -0.91
N VAL A 2 30.61 22.05 -1.71
CA VAL A 2 29.17 21.89 -1.47
C VAL A 2 28.82 20.43 -1.82
N MET A 3 28.37 19.64 -0.86
CA MET A 3 27.91 18.28 -1.14
C MET A 3 26.72 18.34 -2.10
N LYS A 4 26.77 17.56 -3.19
CA LYS A 4 25.66 17.43 -4.14
C LYS A 4 24.46 16.83 -3.39
N LYS A 5 23.30 17.49 -3.47
CA LYS A 5 22.05 16.96 -2.90
C LYS A 5 21.64 15.69 -3.63
N LEU A 6 21.12 14.71 -2.89
CA LEU A 6 20.51 13.52 -3.48
C LEU A 6 19.16 13.88 -4.09
N ARG A 7 18.89 13.40 -5.29
CA ARG A 7 17.64 13.61 -6.03
C ARG A 7 16.66 12.50 -5.70
N VAL A 8 15.59 12.85 -4.99
CA VAL A 8 14.55 11.92 -4.54
C VAL A 8 13.31 12.09 -5.40
N GLY A 9 12.95 11.06 -6.17
CA GLY A 9 11.71 11.04 -6.92
C GLY A 9 10.55 10.57 -6.04
N ILE A 10 9.58 11.43 -5.74
CA ILE A 10 8.37 11.03 -5.00
C ILE A 10 7.33 10.56 -6.02
N LEU A 11 7.02 9.27 -6.03
CA LEU A 11 6.10 8.64 -6.98
C LEU A 11 4.73 8.43 -6.36
N PHE A 12 3.66 8.98 -6.96
CA PHE A 12 2.33 9.00 -6.36
C PHE A 12 1.17 9.03 -7.38
N GLY A 13 -0.07 8.88 -6.90
CA GLY A 13 -1.29 8.75 -7.69
C GLY A 13 -1.60 7.28 -8.01
N GLY A 14 -1.66 6.95 -9.30
CA GLY A 14 -1.87 5.59 -9.80
C GLY A 14 -3.33 5.26 -10.13
N ARG A 15 -3.54 4.04 -10.60
CA ARG A 15 -4.85 3.53 -11.06
C ARG A 15 -5.69 2.90 -9.95
N SER A 16 -5.12 2.79 -8.75
CA SER A 16 -5.76 2.20 -7.59
C SER A 16 -6.98 3.04 -7.15
N GLY A 17 -7.94 2.39 -6.49
CA GLY A 17 -9.01 3.08 -5.77
C GLY A 17 -8.51 3.95 -4.60
N GLU A 18 -7.21 3.89 -4.30
CA GLU A 18 -6.54 4.66 -3.25
C GLU A 18 -5.73 5.86 -3.82
N HIS A 19 -6.04 6.29 -5.05
CA HIS A 19 -5.37 7.39 -5.75
C HIS A 19 -5.33 8.68 -4.90
N GLU A 20 -6.46 9.10 -4.33
CA GLU A 20 -6.56 10.32 -3.53
C GLU A 20 -5.72 10.24 -2.24
N VAL A 21 -5.65 9.05 -1.63
CA VAL A 21 -4.82 8.79 -0.44
C VAL A 21 -3.33 8.92 -0.79
N SER A 22 -2.95 8.45 -1.98
CA SER A 22 -1.60 8.63 -2.51
C SER A 22 -1.22 10.10 -2.69
N LEU A 23 -2.14 10.94 -3.19
CA LEU A 23 -1.91 12.40 -3.30
C LEU A 23 -1.64 13.04 -1.92
N LEU A 24 -2.46 12.72 -0.92
CA LEU A 24 -2.32 13.26 0.45
C LEU A 24 -1.03 12.79 1.11
N SER A 25 -0.66 11.53 0.90
CA SER A 25 0.58 10.96 1.40
C SER A 25 1.80 11.64 0.76
N ALA A 26 1.78 11.85 -0.56
CA ALA A 26 2.84 12.57 -1.27
C ALA A 26 2.99 14.01 -0.80
N ALA A 27 1.87 14.73 -0.58
CA ALA A 27 1.90 16.07 0.01
C ALA A 27 2.56 16.08 1.40
N SER A 28 2.25 15.08 2.23
CA SER A 28 2.86 14.93 3.56
C SER A 28 4.37 14.70 3.49
N VAL A 29 4.82 13.82 2.59
CA VAL A 29 6.27 13.58 2.37
C VAL A 29 6.98 14.84 1.86
N LEU A 30 6.39 15.53 0.88
CA LEU A 30 6.92 16.78 0.31
C LEU A 30 7.08 17.91 1.35
N ASN A 31 6.21 17.92 2.36
CA ASN A 31 6.27 18.89 3.46
C ASN A 31 7.31 18.51 4.51
N ALA A 32 7.48 17.21 4.78
CA ALA A 32 8.38 16.71 5.83
C ALA A 32 9.84 16.55 5.39
N ILE A 33 10.09 16.34 4.10
CA ILE A 33 11.44 16.04 3.58
C ILE A 33 12.39 17.23 3.71
N ASP A 34 13.62 16.96 4.17
CA ASP A 34 14.66 17.98 4.37
C ASP A 34 15.23 18.48 3.02
N LYS A 35 14.69 19.61 2.56
CA LYS A 35 15.08 20.25 1.29
C LYS A 35 16.51 20.80 1.29
N ASN A 36 17.20 20.85 2.44
CA ASN A 36 18.63 21.17 2.49
C ASN A 36 19.50 19.99 2.08
N LYS A 37 19.01 18.75 2.29
CA LYS A 37 19.72 17.51 1.94
C LYS A 37 19.29 16.92 0.60
N PHE A 38 18.00 17.08 0.27
CA PHE A 38 17.40 16.43 -0.89
C PHE A 38 16.88 17.45 -1.91
N GLU A 39 17.11 17.16 -3.18
CA GLU A 39 16.37 17.74 -4.29
C GLU A 39 15.18 16.84 -4.59
N VAL A 40 13.96 17.37 -4.58
CA VAL A 40 12.75 16.54 -4.66
C VAL A 40 12.12 16.67 -6.03
N VAL A 41 11.83 15.54 -6.66
CA VAL A 41 11.24 15.44 -7.99
C VAL A 41 9.86 14.77 -7.86
N PRO A 42 8.74 15.50 -8.01
CA PRO A 42 7.42 14.87 -7.99
C PRO A 42 7.16 14.10 -9.29
N ILE A 43 6.68 12.86 -9.17
CA ILE A 43 6.33 11.98 -10.29
C ILE A 43 4.91 11.48 -10.06
N GLY A 44 3.96 11.98 -10.85
CA GLY A 44 2.55 11.62 -10.73
C GLY A 44 2.14 10.53 -11.72
N ILE A 45 1.21 9.66 -11.35
CA ILE A 45 0.52 8.74 -12.26
C ILE A 45 -0.98 9.05 -12.21
N THR A 46 -1.64 9.24 -13.35
CA THR A 46 -3.09 9.46 -13.41
C THR A 46 -3.89 8.19 -13.14
N LYS A 47 -5.21 8.31 -12.97
CA LYS A 47 -6.12 7.16 -12.80
C LYS A 47 -6.15 6.22 -14.02
N GLU A 48 -5.79 6.73 -15.19
CA GLU A 48 -5.65 5.98 -16.45
C GLU A 48 -4.27 5.31 -16.56
N GLY A 49 -3.35 5.59 -15.63
CA GLY A 49 -1.99 5.04 -15.61
C GLY A 49 -0.97 5.85 -16.42
N ARG A 50 -1.28 7.10 -16.78
CA ARG A 50 -0.35 7.96 -17.51
C ARG A 50 0.63 8.60 -16.53
N TRP A 51 1.92 8.51 -16.82
CA TRP A 51 2.97 9.15 -16.03
C TRP A 51 3.08 10.63 -16.40
N LEU A 52 3.16 11.48 -15.39
CA LEU A 52 3.12 12.94 -15.51
C LEU A 52 4.51 13.55 -15.34
N THR A 53 4.75 14.66 -16.02
CA THR A 53 5.89 15.54 -15.78
C THR A 53 5.82 16.22 -14.40
N ALA A 54 6.96 16.68 -13.87
CA ALA A 54 7.01 17.30 -12.54
C ALA A 54 6.07 18.51 -12.36
N SER A 55 5.91 19.35 -13.39
CA SER A 55 5.00 20.50 -13.38
C SER A 55 3.53 20.07 -13.36
N ALA A 56 3.16 19.04 -14.13
CA ALA A 56 1.82 18.47 -14.13
C ALA A 56 1.52 17.74 -12.80
N ALA A 57 2.49 16.99 -12.28
CA ALA A 57 2.39 16.32 -10.98
C ALA A 57 2.20 17.35 -9.84
N GLN A 58 2.92 18.48 -9.88
CA GLN A 58 2.75 19.54 -8.89
C GLN A 58 1.38 20.23 -8.98
N ARG A 59 0.80 20.38 -10.17
CA ARG A 59 -0.60 20.85 -10.33
C ARG A 59 -1.61 19.84 -9.80
N MET A 60 -1.37 18.55 -10.03
CA MET A 60 -2.19 17.46 -9.49
C MET A 60 -2.23 17.50 -7.95
N LEU A 61 -1.10 17.72 -7.29
CA LEU A 61 -1.02 17.89 -5.83
C LEU A 61 -1.78 19.11 -5.30
N GLN A 62 -1.93 20.16 -6.12
CA GLN A 62 -2.65 21.38 -5.76
C GLN A 62 -4.17 21.29 -6.02
N GLY A 63 -4.68 20.15 -6.49
CA GLY A 63 -6.10 19.96 -6.78
C GLY A 63 -6.62 20.80 -7.96
N LYS A 64 -5.72 21.27 -8.84
CA LYS A 64 -6.11 22.07 -10.01
C LYS A 64 -6.49 21.14 -11.18
N PRO A 65 -7.61 21.42 -11.89
CA PRO A 65 -8.06 20.57 -12.99
C PRO A 65 -7.02 20.50 -14.11
N GLN A 66 -6.96 19.33 -14.73
CA GLN A 66 -6.16 19.05 -15.91
C GLN A 66 -6.95 19.51 -17.14
N ASP A 67 -7.09 20.83 -17.33
CA ASP A 67 -7.33 21.49 -18.63
C ASP A 67 -7.51 23.01 -18.43
N GLU A 68 -6.46 23.76 -18.76
CA GLU A 68 -6.58 24.86 -19.72
C GLU A 68 -5.33 24.78 -20.58
N ASP A 69 -5.51 24.52 -21.87
CA ASP A 69 -4.52 24.69 -22.92
C ASP A 69 -4.00 26.15 -22.89
N ARG A 70 -3.00 26.43 -22.06
CA ARG A 70 -2.18 27.61 -22.25
C ARG A 70 -1.20 27.31 -23.36
N HIS A 71 -1.57 27.71 -24.58
CA HIS A 71 -0.64 27.92 -25.68
C HIS A 71 0.44 28.93 -25.25
N LEU A 72 1.49 28.44 -24.60
CA LEU A 72 2.70 29.22 -24.34
C LEU A 72 3.56 29.17 -25.60
N ARG A 73 3.76 30.35 -26.20
CA ARG A 73 4.57 30.52 -27.40
C ARG A 73 6.04 30.28 -27.07
N ALA A 74 6.77 29.68 -28.00
CA ALA A 74 8.21 29.42 -27.86
C ALA A 74 8.98 30.74 -27.66
N GLY A 75 9.69 30.89 -26.53
CA GLY A 75 10.62 32.01 -26.32
C GLY A 75 10.84 32.52 -24.89
N ASP A 76 10.24 31.94 -23.83
CA ASP A 76 10.39 32.52 -22.49
C ASP A 76 11.78 32.28 -21.85
N PRO A 77 12.44 33.31 -21.28
CA PRO A 77 13.89 33.26 -20.96
C PRO A 77 14.26 32.57 -19.64
N GLU A 78 13.29 32.18 -18.81
CA GLU A 78 13.54 31.55 -17.49
C GLU A 78 13.46 30.01 -17.51
N ALA A 79 13.29 29.38 -18.68
CA ALA A 79 13.25 27.94 -18.78
C ALA A 79 14.67 27.34 -18.79
N THR A 80 15.06 26.69 -17.68
CA THR A 80 16.13 25.68 -17.76
C THR A 80 15.75 24.63 -18.82
N PRO A 81 16.72 23.91 -19.44
CA PRO A 81 16.42 22.94 -20.49
C PRO A 81 15.42 21.85 -20.08
N GLY A 82 15.37 21.51 -18.78
CA GLY A 82 14.32 20.67 -18.20
C GLY A 82 12.94 21.33 -18.20
N ALA A 83 12.85 22.61 -17.80
CA ALA A 83 11.61 23.40 -17.82
C ALA A 83 10.99 23.54 -19.22
N ALA A 84 11.80 23.53 -20.28
CA ALA A 84 11.30 23.57 -21.67
C ALA A 84 10.59 22.28 -22.11
N VAL A 85 10.98 21.12 -21.56
CA VAL A 85 10.28 19.82 -21.76
C VAL A 85 9.06 19.73 -20.84
N LEU A 86 9.13 20.36 -19.66
CA LEU A 86 8.04 20.44 -18.67
C LEU A 86 6.85 21.30 -19.13
N ALA A 87 6.98 22.05 -20.23
CA ALA A 87 5.92 22.87 -20.81
C ALA A 87 5.03 22.12 -21.83
N SER A 88 5.46 20.98 -22.39
CA SER A 88 4.74 20.28 -23.48
C SER A 88 3.84 19.12 -23.04
N GLY A 89 3.89 18.68 -21.77
CA GLY A 89 2.98 17.64 -21.26
C GLY A 89 3.30 16.20 -21.69
N GLU A 90 4.54 15.89 -22.06
CA GLU A 90 4.96 14.56 -22.54
C GLU A 90 5.01 13.48 -21.43
N ALA A 91 4.58 12.25 -21.76
CA ALA A 91 4.59 11.10 -20.86
C ALA A 91 6.01 10.53 -20.66
N VAL A 92 6.35 10.20 -19.41
CA VAL A 92 7.66 9.65 -19.01
C VAL A 92 7.58 8.12 -18.96
N VAL A 93 8.51 7.43 -19.60
CA VAL A 93 8.69 5.96 -19.53
C VAL A 93 9.98 5.64 -18.76
N VAL A 94 9.93 4.62 -17.92
CA VAL A 94 11.11 4.02 -17.31
C VAL A 94 11.54 2.85 -18.20
N PRO A 95 12.53 2.99 -19.10
CA PRO A 95 13.03 1.84 -19.85
C PRO A 95 13.67 0.84 -18.87
N PRO A 96 13.37 -0.47 -18.98
CA PRO A 96 13.95 -1.50 -18.10
C PRO A 96 15.40 -1.86 -18.50
N GLU A 97 16.18 -0.88 -18.97
CA GLU A 97 17.59 -1.10 -19.31
C GLU A 97 18.47 -0.79 -18.08
N PRO A 98 19.26 -1.77 -17.58
CA PRO A 98 20.19 -1.53 -16.49
C PRO A 98 21.25 -0.51 -16.91
N VAL A 99 21.25 0.66 -16.31
CA VAL A 99 22.24 1.70 -16.63
C VAL A 99 23.56 1.39 -15.91
N HIS A 100 24.70 1.42 -16.61
CA HIS A 100 26.00 1.27 -15.97
C HIS A 100 26.20 2.38 -14.91
N ARG A 101 26.58 1.99 -13.68
CA ARG A 101 26.72 2.78 -12.43
C ARG A 101 27.54 4.10 -12.48
N GLY A 102 27.95 4.58 -13.65
CA GLY A 102 28.55 5.90 -13.88
C GLY A 102 27.63 6.94 -14.52
N SER A 103 26.47 6.53 -15.05
CA SER A 103 25.46 7.41 -15.65
C SER A 103 24.15 7.19 -14.91
N GLY A 104 23.68 8.15 -14.11
CA GLY A 104 22.50 7.96 -13.25
C GLY A 104 21.24 7.48 -14.00
N SER A 105 20.37 6.79 -13.27
CA SER A 105 19.19 6.10 -13.81
C SER A 105 18.23 7.08 -14.48
N SER A 106 17.88 6.82 -15.74
CA SER A 106 17.20 7.78 -16.61
C SER A 106 15.77 7.33 -16.89
N MET A 107 14.79 8.15 -16.51
CA MET A 107 13.45 8.05 -17.07
C MET A 107 13.36 8.87 -18.35
N VAL A 108 12.84 8.28 -19.43
CA VAL A 108 12.89 8.80 -20.79
C VAL A 108 11.48 9.09 -21.31
N PRO A 109 11.19 10.27 -21.86
CA PRO A 109 9.91 10.54 -22.52
C PRO A 109 9.66 9.58 -23.70
N PHE A 110 8.43 9.06 -23.85
CA PHE A 110 8.09 8.14 -24.93
C PHE A 110 7.64 8.89 -26.20
N GLN A 111 8.39 8.73 -27.30
CA GLN A 111 7.95 9.11 -28.65
C GLN A 111 8.44 8.11 -29.70
N THR A 112 7.56 7.76 -30.64
CA THR A 112 7.72 6.71 -31.68
C THR A 112 8.62 7.07 -32.87
N ASP A 113 9.36 8.19 -32.83
CA ASP A 113 10.25 8.59 -33.92
C ASP A 113 11.73 8.36 -33.59
N THR A 114 12.35 7.47 -34.36
CA THR A 114 13.73 6.97 -34.20
C THR A 114 14.80 8.06 -34.27
N ALA A 115 14.50 9.23 -34.85
CA ALA A 115 15.40 10.38 -34.91
C ALA A 115 15.48 11.17 -33.59
N LEU A 116 14.51 11.02 -32.68
CA LEU A 116 14.43 11.75 -31.40
C LEU A 116 14.92 10.95 -30.20
N ALA A 117 15.12 9.63 -30.32
CA ALA A 117 15.68 8.79 -29.26
C ALA A 117 17.05 9.30 -28.76
N ARG A 118 17.88 9.87 -29.66
CA ARG A 118 19.15 10.54 -29.30
C ARG A 118 18.98 11.85 -28.53
N ARG A 119 17.84 12.53 -28.63
CA ARG A 119 17.52 13.75 -27.83
C ARG A 119 16.83 13.41 -26.51
N ALA A 120 16.21 12.23 -26.41
CA ALA A 120 15.53 11.76 -25.20
C ALA A 120 16.53 11.32 -24.12
N SER A 121 17.69 10.79 -24.50
CA SER A 121 18.82 10.54 -23.58
C SER A 121 19.35 11.80 -22.91
N ASP A 122 19.28 12.96 -23.59
CA ASP A 122 19.68 14.27 -23.04
C ASP A 122 18.62 14.89 -22.10
N ARG A 123 17.42 14.29 -22.00
CA ARG A 123 16.24 14.82 -21.28
C ARG A 123 15.76 13.91 -20.14
N ALA A 124 16.61 12.96 -19.76
CA ALA A 124 16.47 12.07 -18.62
C ALA A 124 16.01 12.78 -17.33
N ILE A 125 14.90 12.33 -16.72
CA ILE A 125 14.69 12.63 -15.30
C ILE A 125 15.60 11.68 -14.52
N ASN A 126 16.74 12.20 -14.07
CA ASN A 126 17.74 11.45 -13.32
C ASN A 126 17.44 11.50 -11.82
N VAL A 127 17.16 10.36 -11.20
CA VAL A 127 16.88 10.26 -9.76
C VAL A 127 17.91 9.34 -9.11
N ASP A 128 18.34 9.66 -7.90
CA ASP A 128 19.24 8.81 -7.13
C ASP A 128 18.46 7.73 -6.35
N VAL A 129 17.21 8.04 -5.98
CA VAL A 129 16.30 7.12 -5.27
C VAL A 129 14.85 7.50 -5.54
N ILE A 130 13.96 6.50 -5.62
CA ILE A 130 12.50 6.69 -5.66
C ILE A 130 11.90 6.45 -4.28
N PHE A 131 11.04 7.35 -3.83
CA PHE A 131 10.14 7.13 -2.71
C PHE A 131 8.73 6.86 -3.28
N PRO A 132 8.34 5.58 -3.45
CA PRO A 132 6.99 5.23 -3.88
C PRO A 132 6.01 5.50 -2.74
N VAL A 133 4.96 6.24 -3.06
CA VAL A 133 3.85 6.57 -2.16
C VAL A 133 2.52 6.21 -2.82
N LEU A 134 2.55 5.21 -3.71
CA LEU A 134 1.39 4.59 -4.35
C LEU A 134 0.74 3.61 -3.36
N HIS A 135 -0.58 3.60 -3.27
CA HIS A 135 -1.34 2.70 -2.40
C HIS A 135 -2.14 1.68 -3.22
N GLY A 136 -2.30 0.47 -2.70
CA GLY A 136 -3.06 -0.60 -3.32
C GLY A 136 -2.40 -1.20 -4.56
N THR A 137 -3.22 -1.59 -5.55
CA THR A 137 -2.75 -2.26 -6.76
C THR A 137 -1.71 -1.42 -7.50
N PHE A 138 -0.70 -2.09 -8.06
CA PHE A 138 0.49 -1.55 -8.71
C PHE A 138 1.50 -0.85 -7.79
N GLY A 139 1.09 -0.39 -6.59
CA GLY A 139 1.96 0.28 -5.63
C GLY A 139 2.52 -0.64 -4.54
N GLU A 140 1.65 -1.45 -3.95
CA GLU A 140 1.97 -2.35 -2.82
C GLU A 140 2.11 -3.82 -3.24
N ASP A 141 1.83 -4.17 -4.50
CA ASP A 141 1.77 -5.56 -4.98
C ASP A 141 3.05 -6.09 -5.62
N GLY A 142 4.13 -5.30 -5.59
CA GLY A 142 5.43 -5.64 -6.18
C GLY A 142 5.59 -5.22 -7.64
N THR A 143 4.55 -4.73 -8.31
CA THR A 143 4.61 -4.35 -9.73
C THR A 143 5.57 -3.19 -9.97
N ILE A 144 5.43 -2.09 -9.22
CA ILE A 144 6.31 -0.94 -9.39
C ILE A 144 7.73 -1.23 -8.88
N GLN A 145 7.85 -2.02 -7.81
CA GLN A 145 9.14 -2.47 -7.29
C GLN A 145 9.89 -3.25 -8.37
N GLY A 146 9.22 -4.17 -9.08
CA GLY A 146 9.83 -4.92 -10.18
C GLY A 146 10.33 -4.03 -11.32
N LEU A 147 9.60 -2.95 -11.64
CA LEU A 147 10.07 -1.96 -12.62
C LEU A 147 11.34 -1.25 -12.13
N LEU A 148 11.39 -0.86 -10.86
CA LEU A 148 12.52 -0.15 -10.26
C LEU A 148 13.76 -1.05 -10.14
N GLU A 149 13.58 -2.34 -9.83
CA GLU A 149 14.65 -3.35 -9.86
C GLU A 149 15.24 -3.51 -11.27
N LEU A 150 14.39 -3.62 -12.31
CA LEU A 150 14.84 -3.75 -13.70
C LEU A 150 15.60 -2.50 -14.17
N ALA A 151 15.21 -1.33 -13.68
CA ALA A 151 15.84 -0.06 -14.01
C ALA A 151 17.11 0.24 -13.17
N ASP A 152 17.51 -0.65 -12.26
CA ASP A 152 18.60 -0.45 -11.28
C ASP A 152 18.44 0.89 -10.52
N ILE A 153 17.22 1.16 -10.05
CA ILE A 153 16.88 2.38 -9.29
C ILE A 153 16.64 2.01 -7.83
N PRO A 154 17.43 2.53 -6.88
CA PRO A 154 17.14 2.38 -5.46
C PRO A 154 15.77 2.94 -5.10
N TYR A 155 15.04 2.27 -4.21
CA TYR A 155 13.75 2.77 -3.74
C TYR A 155 13.52 2.54 -2.26
N VAL A 156 12.64 3.36 -1.68
CA VAL A 156 12.19 3.27 -0.30
C VAL A 156 11.08 2.22 -0.19
N GLY A 157 11.10 1.43 0.89
CA GLY A 157 10.06 0.44 1.20
C GLY A 157 10.47 -1.00 0.92
N ALA A 158 9.49 -1.90 0.96
CA ALA A 158 9.70 -3.33 0.80
C ALA A 158 10.10 -3.69 -0.64
N GLY A 159 10.90 -4.74 -0.80
CA GLY A 159 11.24 -5.31 -2.11
C GLY A 159 10.07 -6.02 -2.79
N VAL A 160 10.28 -6.51 -4.02
CA VAL A 160 9.24 -7.18 -4.83
C VAL A 160 8.52 -8.30 -4.07
N LEU A 161 9.28 -9.20 -3.40
CA LEU A 161 8.71 -10.29 -2.61
C LEU A 161 7.91 -9.74 -1.42
N GLY A 162 8.49 -8.80 -0.68
CA GLY A 162 7.86 -8.18 0.49
C GLY A 162 6.51 -7.54 0.17
N SER A 163 6.46 -6.75 -0.89
CA SER A 163 5.24 -6.13 -1.41
C SER A 163 4.22 -7.20 -1.84
N ALA A 164 4.59 -8.11 -2.75
CA ALA A 164 3.66 -9.12 -3.26
C ALA A 164 3.13 -10.06 -2.16
N ALA A 165 3.99 -10.47 -1.22
CA ALA A 165 3.62 -11.34 -0.12
C ALA A 165 2.78 -10.62 0.95
N GLY A 166 3.03 -9.32 1.20
CA GLY A 166 2.24 -8.49 2.11
C GLY A 166 0.84 -8.19 1.57
N MET A 167 0.70 -8.01 0.26
CA MET A 167 -0.57 -7.70 -0.40
C MET A 167 -1.52 -8.91 -0.46
N ASP A 168 -1.00 -10.11 -0.74
CA ASP A 168 -1.82 -11.32 -0.81
C ASP A 168 -2.14 -11.87 0.59
N LYS A 169 -3.39 -11.65 1.04
CA LYS A 169 -3.83 -12.03 2.40
C LYS A 169 -3.65 -13.51 2.76
N ASP A 170 -3.71 -14.41 1.78
CA ASP A 170 -3.57 -15.85 1.99
C ASP A 170 -2.10 -16.27 2.06
N ILE A 171 -1.25 -15.69 1.19
CA ILE A 171 0.20 -15.91 1.25
C ILE A 171 0.80 -15.30 2.52
N MET A 172 0.45 -14.05 2.85
CA MET A 172 0.84 -13.39 4.09
C MET A 172 0.52 -14.27 5.31
N LYS A 173 -0.70 -14.82 5.38
CA LYS A 173 -1.11 -15.70 6.49
C LYS A 173 -0.38 -17.02 6.52
N SER A 174 0.01 -17.55 5.37
CA SER A 174 0.81 -18.77 5.29
C SER A 174 2.23 -18.53 5.83
N LEU A 175 2.84 -17.40 5.46
CA LEU A 175 4.14 -16.97 5.99
C LEU A 175 4.07 -16.68 7.49
N PHE A 176 3.02 -16.01 7.95
CA PHE A 176 2.80 -15.77 9.38
C PHE A 176 2.66 -17.07 10.16
N ARG A 177 1.92 -18.04 9.62
CA ARG A 177 1.78 -19.36 10.25
C ARG A 177 3.12 -20.09 10.35
N ALA A 178 3.91 -20.06 9.27
CA ALA A 178 5.25 -20.65 9.25
C ALA A 178 6.18 -19.98 10.29
N ALA A 179 6.06 -18.66 10.45
CA ALA A 179 6.77 -17.92 11.50
C ALA A 179 6.22 -18.17 12.91
N GLY A 180 5.08 -18.85 13.09
CA GLY A 180 4.44 -19.05 14.39
C GLY A 180 3.79 -17.78 14.95
N LEU A 181 3.30 -16.90 14.08
CA LEU A 181 2.48 -15.76 14.45
C LEU A 181 1.03 -16.19 14.67
N PRO A 182 0.34 -15.62 15.68
CA PRO A 182 -1.08 -15.86 15.87
C PRO A 182 -1.88 -15.17 14.77
N ILE A 183 -2.62 -15.96 14.00
CA ILE A 183 -3.48 -15.47 12.91
C ILE A 183 -4.94 -15.86 13.13
N VAL A 184 -5.87 -15.15 12.48
CA VAL A 184 -7.29 -15.50 12.48
C VAL A 184 -7.49 -16.80 11.70
N LYS A 185 -8.43 -17.65 12.17
CA LYS A 185 -8.78 -18.87 11.47
C LYS A 185 -9.45 -18.48 10.14
N HIS A 186 -9.03 -19.10 9.06
CA HIS A 186 -9.52 -18.74 7.73
C HIS A 186 -9.59 -19.95 6.80
N VAL A 187 -10.32 -19.79 5.72
CA VAL A 187 -10.40 -20.67 4.56
C VAL A 187 -10.16 -19.80 3.32
N THR A 188 -9.45 -20.34 2.34
CA THR A 188 -9.25 -19.70 1.04
C THR A 188 -9.98 -20.50 -0.03
N LEU A 189 -10.66 -19.80 -0.94
CA LEU A 189 -11.37 -20.36 -2.08
C LEU A 189 -10.87 -19.71 -3.38
N LEU A 190 -10.85 -20.48 -4.47
CA LEU A 190 -10.70 -19.91 -5.81
C LEU A 190 -12.08 -19.60 -6.38
N ARG A 191 -12.17 -18.50 -7.14
CA ARG A 191 -13.38 -18.09 -7.85
C ARG A 191 -13.91 -19.21 -8.75
N GLY A 192 -13.02 -19.88 -9.49
CA GLY A 192 -13.42 -21.00 -10.35
C GLY A 192 -14.06 -22.16 -9.59
N ASP A 193 -13.55 -22.49 -8.39
CA ASP A 193 -14.14 -23.54 -7.54
C ASP A 193 -15.50 -23.12 -6.98
N TRP A 194 -15.63 -21.84 -6.60
CA TRP A 194 -16.89 -21.24 -6.16
C TRP A 194 -17.94 -21.28 -7.27
N GLU A 195 -17.61 -20.81 -8.48
CA GLU A 195 -18.52 -20.77 -9.63
C GLU A 195 -18.95 -22.18 -10.07
N ALA A 196 -18.02 -23.14 -10.07
CA ALA A 196 -18.32 -24.51 -10.45
C ALA A 196 -19.16 -25.26 -9.40
N GLN A 197 -18.88 -25.08 -8.11
CA GLN A 197 -19.53 -25.85 -7.03
C GLN A 197 -19.87 -24.99 -5.78
N PRO A 198 -20.80 -24.02 -5.88
CA PRO A 198 -21.08 -23.07 -4.80
C PRO A 198 -21.45 -23.74 -3.46
N LYS A 199 -22.33 -24.76 -3.52
CA LYS A 199 -22.76 -25.51 -2.32
C LYS A 199 -21.62 -26.24 -1.63
N LYS A 200 -20.60 -26.70 -2.37
CA LYS A 200 -19.43 -27.40 -1.81
C LYS A 200 -18.50 -26.39 -1.14
N ALA A 201 -18.30 -25.25 -1.76
CA ALA A 201 -17.53 -24.14 -1.20
C ALA A 201 -18.14 -23.64 0.13
N GLU A 202 -19.45 -23.36 0.16
CA GLU A 202 -20.16 -22.98 1.41
C GLU A 202 -19.97 -24.03 2.51
N LYS A 203 -20.19 -25.31 2.20
CA LYS A 203 -20.01 -26.40 3.17
C LYS A 203 -18.58 -26.49 3.69
N SER A 204 -17.58 -26.23 2.84
CA SER A 204 -16.18 -26.19 3.25
C SER A 204 -15.90 -25.06 4.24
N VAL A 205 -16.49 -23.87 4.00
CA VAL A 205 -16.41 -22.73 4.93
C VAL A 205 -17.06 -23.09 6.26
N GLU A 206 -18.30 -23.57 6.27
CA GLU A 206 -19.06 -23.88 7.49
C GLU A 206 -18.47 -25.04 8.30
N LYS A 207 -17.79 -25.99 7.64
CA LYS A 207 -17.05 -27.07 8.31
C LYS A 207 -15.88 -26.52 9.14
N ASN A 208 -15.25 -25.44 8.67
CA ASN A 208 -14.00 -24.94 9.22
C ASN A 208 -14.18 -23.67 10.06
N LEU A 209 -15.18 -22.84 9.79
CA LEU A 209 -15.33 -21.52 10.40
C LEU A 209 -16.68 -21.36 11.09
N LYS A 210 -16.71 -20.52 12.13
CA LYS A 210 -17.93 -20.10 12.82
C LYS A 210 -18.34 -18.69 12.40
N TYR A 211 -19.64 -18.48 12.28
CA TYR A 211 -20.21 -17.15 12.05
C TYR A 211 -20.08 -16.23 13.29
N PRO A 212 -20.00 -14.90 13.09
CA PRO A 212 -19.92 -14.23 11.79
C PRO A 212 -18.55 -14.44 11.13
N VAL A 213 -18.51 -14.42 9.79
CA VAL A 213 -17.27 -14.49 9.00
C VAL A 213 -17.10 -13.22 8.16
N PHE A 214 -15.85 -12.86 7.90
CA PHE A 214 -15.50 -11.80 6.96
C PHE A 214 -15.01 -12.42 5.65
N VAL A 215 -15.63 -12.04 4.54
CA VAL A 215 -15.29 -12.49 3.19
C VAL A 215 -14.58 -11.37 2.46
N LYS A 216 -13.41 -11.64 1.87
CA LYS A 216 -12.49 -10.62 1.34
C LYS A 216 -11.81 -11.11 0.05
N PRO A 217 -11.59 -10.25 -0.95
CA PRO A 217 -10.60 -10.54 -2.00
C PRO A 217 -9.19 -10.63 -1.39
N ALA A 218 -8.37 -11.54 -1.90
CA ALA A 218 -7.02 -11.74 -1.40
C ALA A 218 -6.13 -10.50 -1.63
N ASN A 219 -6.20 -9.89 -2.82
CA ASN A 219 -5.26 -8.86 -3.30
C ASN A 219 -5.90 -7.48 -3.49
N LEU A 220 -6.49 -6.91 -2.44
CA LEU A 220 -6.98 -5.52 -2.44
C LEU A 220 -6.89 -4.85 -1.06
N GLY A 221 -6.71 -3.53 -1.08
CA GLY A 221 -6.74 -2.62 0.07
C GLY A 221 -8.12 -1.99 0.32
N SER A 222 -8.13 -1.00 1.21
CA SER A 222 -9.25 -0.07 1.48
C SER A 222 -10.66 -0.65 1.64
N SER A 223 -10.78 -1.87 2.18
CA SER A 223 -12.07 -2.52 2.47
C SER A 223 -12.98 -2.76 1.24
N VAL A 224 -12.45 -2.64 0.02
CA VAL A 224 -13.17 -2.88 -1.22
C VAL A 224 -13.44 -4.38 -1.37
N GLY A 225 -14.70 -4.73 -1.69
CA GLY A 225 -15.13 -6.13 -1.84
C GLY A 225 -15.15 -6.93 -0.53
N ILE A 226 -15.06 -6.27 0.63
CA ILE A 226 -15.15 -6.93 1.94
C ILE A 226 -16.60 -6.95 2.41
N SER A 227 -17.07 -8.12 2.84
CA SER A 227 -18.41 -8.31 3.41
C SER A 227 -18.35 -9.09 4.72
N LYS A 228 -19.24 -8.78 5.65
CA LYS A 228 -19.43 -9.55 6.89
C LYS A 228 -20.71 -10.37 6.76
N ALA A 229 -20.58 -11.69 6.78
CA ALA A 229 -21.71 -12.63 6.73
C ALA A 229 -21.97 -13.18 8.13
N HIS A 230 -23.21 -13.04 8.61
CA HIS A 230 -23.65 -13.48 9.93
C HIS A 230 -24.24 -14.89 9.91
N ASP A 231 -24.64 -15.37 8.74
CA ASP A 231 -25.23 -16.69 8.56
C ASP A 231 -25.01 -17.22 7.13
N ARG A 232 -25.58 -18.41 6.89
CA ARG A 232 -25.51 -19.11 5.60
C ARG A 232 -26.13 -18.34 4.45
N LYS A 233 -27.22 -17.59 4.70
CA LYS A 233 -27.92 -16.85 3.64
C LYS A 233 -27.06 -15.70 3.13
N GLU A 234 -26.27 -15.09 4.01
CA GLU A 234 -25.36 -14.00 3.69
C GLU A 234 -24.03 -14.47 3.08
N LEU A 235 -23.60 -15.71 3.34
CA LEU A 235 -22.28 -16.21 2.91
C LEU A 235 -22.12 -16.24 1.38
N GLY A 236 -23.07 -16.82 0.66
CA GLY A 236 -23.00 -16.93 -0.81
C GLY A 236 -22.90 -15.56 -1.51
N PRO A 237 -23.80 -14.60 -1.22
CA PRO A 237 -23.71 -13.23 -1.71
C PRO A 237 -22.37 -12.55 -1.38
N ALA A 238 -21.85 -12.74 -0.16
CA ALA A 238 -20.56 -12.18 0.25
C ALA A 238 -19.38 -12.76 -0.56
N ILE A 239 -19.38 -14.07 -0.84
CA ILE A 239 -18.37 -14.71 -1.71
C ILE A 239 -18.48 -14.19 -3.13
N TYR A 240 -19.70 -14.08 -3.66
CA TYR A 240 -19.95 -13.53 -4.99
C TYR A 240 -19.41 -12.11 -5.13
N GLU A 241 -19.61 -11.25 -4.13
CA GLU A 241 -19.10 -9.88 -4.15
C GLU A 241 -17.57 -9.85 -4.18
N ALA A 242 -16.89 -10.60 -3.30
CA ALA A 242 -15.43 -10.66 -3.30
C ALA A 242 -14.85 -11.24 -4.61
N ALA A 243 -15.54 -12.20 -5.23
CA ALA A 243 -15.11 -12.83 -6.48
C ALA A 243 -15.11 -11.89 -7.70
N LYS A 244 -15.81 -10.76 -7.63
CA LYS A 244 -15.74 -9.70 -8.67
C LYS A 244 -14.37 -9.05 -8.75
N PHE A 245 -13.64 -9.05 -7.64
CA PHE A 245 -12.41 -8.28 -7.49
C PHE A 245 -11.14 -9.13 -7.57
N ASP A 246 -11.22 -10.41 -7.21
CA ASP A 246 -10.06 -11.29 -7.22
C ASP A 246 -10.48 -12.74 -7.57
N ARG A 247 -9.56 -13.47 -8.20
CA ARG A 247 -9.67 -14.93 -8.39
C ARG A 247 -9.53 -15.71 -7.09
N LYS A 248 -8.94 -15.12 -6.05
CA LYS A 248 -8.71 -15.76 -4.75
C LYS A 248 -9.47 -15.01 -3.65
N ILE A 249 -10.31 -15.73 -2.90
CA ILE A 249 -11.16 -15.19 -1.83
C ILE A 249 -10.71 -15.77 -0.49
N VAL A 250 -10.53 -14.91 0.50
CA VAL A 250 -10.19 -15.28 1.88
C VAL A 250 -11.42 -15.05 2.76
N ILE A 251 -11.81 -16.08 3.50
CA ILE A 251 -12.90 -16.05 4.48
C ILE A 251 -12.32 -16.26 5.86
N GLU A 252 -12.54 -15.32 6.78
CA GLU A 252 -11.98 -15.34 8.13
C GLU A 252 -13.08 -15.40 9.19
N GLU A 253 -12.86 -16.13 10.28
CA GLU A 253 -13.73 -16.04 11.46
C GLU A 253 -13.70 -14.64 12.04
N GLY A 254 -14.87 -14.11 12.42
CA GLY A 254 -14.96 -12.86 13.16
C GLY A 254 -14.25 -12.98 14.51
N VAL A 255 -13.41 -11.98 14.81
CA VAL A 255 -12.72 -11.89 16.11
C VAL A 255 -13.55 -11.02 17.04
N GLY A 256 -13.92 -11.59 18.17
CA GLY A 256 -14.84 -10.96 19.11
C GLY A 256 -16.23 -11.58 19.03
N GLY A 257 -17.03 -11.34 20.06
CA GLY A 257 -18.41 -11.80 20.13
C GLY A 257 -19.34 -10.63 20.37
N LYS A 258 -20.65 -10.88 20.45
CA LYS A 258 -21.66 -9.85 20.72
C LYS A 258 -21.37 -8.99 21.97
N LYS A 259 -20.66 -9.56 22.96
CA LYS A 259 -20.29 -8.90 24.22
C LYS A 259 -18.90 -8.23 24.24
N HIS A 260 -18.00 -8.62 23.33
CA HIS A 260 -16.62 -8.16 23.33
C HIS A 260 -16.19 -7.87 21.90
N LYS A 261 -16.13 -6.58 21.54
CA LYS A 261 -15.54 -6.12 20.28
C LYS A 261 -14.01 -6.29 20.35
N ALA A 262 -13.41 -6.70 19.23
CA ALA A 262 -11.97 -6.65 19.08
C ALA A 262 -11.52 -5.19 18.99
N ARG A 263 -10.34 -4.89 19.55
CA ARG A 263 -9.63 -3.62 19.37
C ARG A 263 -8.71 -3.74 18.17
N GLU A 264 -8.59 -2.68 17.38
CA GLU A 264 -7.65 -2.59 16.26
C GLU A 264 -6.41 -1.83 16.73
N ILE A 265 -5.29 -2.54 16.83
CA ILE A 265 -4.00 -2.00 17.27
C ILE A 265 -3.07 -1.96 16.07
N GLU A 266 -2.43 -0.82 15.82
CA GLU A 266 -1.47 -0.63 14.74
C GLU A 266 -0.08 -0.36 15.31
N CYS A 267 0.95 -0.92 14.67
CA CYS A 267 2.34 -0.70 15.06
C CYS A 267 3.20 -0.48 13.82
N SER A 268 3.89 0.67 13.76
CA SER A 268 4.79 0.97 12.64
C SER A 268 6.14 0.29 12.88
N VAL A 269 6.72 -0.28 11.83
CA VAL A 269 8.04 -0.90 11.85
C VAL A 269 8.94 -0.17 10.85
N LEU A 270 10.15 0.19 11.26
CA LEU A 270 11.13 0.88 10.43
C LEU A 270 12.48 0.15 10.48
N GLY A 271 13.11 -0.04 9.33
CA GLY A 271 14.43 -0.61 9.18
C GLY A 271 14.49 -1.76 8.18
N ASN A 272 15.70 -2.31 8.01
CA ASN A 272 15.97 -3.44 7.12
C ASN A 272 16.29 -4.68 7.99
N ASP A 273 17.54 -5.11 8.07
CA ASP A 273 17.97 -6.31 8.81
C ASP A 273 17.75 -6.23 10.33
N ARG A 274 17.67 -5.01 10.87
CA ARG A 274 17.49 -4.72 12.30
C ARG A 274 16.29 -3.78 12.50
N PRO A 275 15.07 -4.25 12.24
CA PRO A 275 13.88 -3.40 12.28
C PRO A 275 13.50 -3.03 13.71
N GLN A 276 12.91 -1.85 13.86
CA GLN A 276 12.44 -1.31 15.14
C GLN A 276 10.95 -1.00 15.06
N ALA A 277 10.22 -1.35 16.12
CA ALA A 277 8.79 -1.08 16.23
C ALA A 277 8.52 0.21 17.02
N SER A 278 7.57 1.01 16.54
CA SER A 278 7.08 2.22 17.19
C SER A 278 6.28 1.91 18.46
N VAL A 279 5.84 2.96 19.15
CA VAL A 279 4.72 2.80 20.10
C VAL A 279 3.46 2.36 19.32
N PRO A 280 2.65 1.42 19.85
CA PRO A 280 1.39 1.05 19.23
C PRO A 280 0.36 2.18 19.29
N GLY A 281 -0.41 2.35 18.23
CA GLY A 281 -1.63 3.15 18.18
C GLY A 281 -2.88 2.27 18.21
N GLU A 282 -4.03 2.84 18.55
CA GLU A 282 -5.32 2.17 18.47
C GLU A 282 -6.27 2.98 17.58
N ILE A 283 -6.98 2.26 16.72
CA ILE A 283 -8.09 2.80 15.95
C ILE A 283 -9.38 2.42 16.65
N VAL A 284 -10.16 3.41 17.08
CA VAL A 284 -11.48 3.21 17.69
C VAL A 284 -12.55 3.50 16.63
N PRO A 285 -13.30 2.47 16.17
CA PRO A 285 -14.36 2.66 15.18
C PRO A 285 -15.55 3.43 15.74
N GLY A 286 -16.06 4.43 15.01
CA GLY A 286 -17.34 5.09 15.32
C GLY A 286 -18.58 4.25 14.98
N LYS A 287 -18.45 3.22 14.12
CA LYS A 287 -19.52 2.29 13.70
C LYS A 287 -19.13 0.82 13.93
N GLU A 288 -20.06 -0.12 13.75
CA GLU A 288 -19.82 -1.56 13.98
C GLU A 288 -18.76 -2.16 13.02
N PHE A 289 -18.49 -1.51 11.89
CA PHE A 289 -17.49 -1.93 10.90
C PHE A 289 -16.76 -0.73 10.30
N TYR A 290 -15.50 -0.97 9.93
CA TYR A 290 -14.57 -0.01 9.34
C TYR A 290 -14.58 -0.12 7.80
N ASP A 291 -15.62 0.44 7.16
CA ASP A 291 -15.80 0.43 5.70
C ASP A 291 -15.02 1.55 4.99
N TYR A 292 -15.02 1.54 3.65
CA TYR A 292 -14.36 2.55 2.82
C TYR A 292 -14.86 3.97 3.13
N THR A 293 -16.18 4.11 3.31
CA THR A 293 -16.83 5.39 3.61
C THR A 293 -16.38 5.95 4.96
N ALA A 294 -16.24 5.10 5.99
CA ALA A 294 -15.75 5.47 7.31
C ALA A 294 -14.26 5.89 7.35
N LYS A 295 -13.45 5.47 6.37
CA LYS A 295 -12.01 5.80 6.31
C LYS A 295 -11.72 7.18 5.71
N TYR A 296 -12.60 7.67 4.83
CA TYR A 296 -12.26 8.82 3.98
C TYR A 296 -13.37 9.87 3.87
N LEU A 297 -14.61 9.56 4.31
CA LEU A 297 -15.76 10.47 4.22
C LEU A 297 -16.41 10.81 5.58
N ASP A 298 -16.15 10.03 6.64
CA ASP A 298 -16.79 10.18 7.95
C ASP A 298 -15.75 10.56 9.03
N GLU A 299 -15.98 11.65 9.76
CA GLU A 299 -15.21 12.15 10.92
C GLU A 299 -15.34 11.24 12.18
N GLY A 300 -15.49 9.93 12.00
CA GLY A 300 -16.01 9.03 13.04
C GLY A 300 -15.00 8.10 13.72
N SER A 301 -13.74 8.06 13.29
CA SER A 301 -12.72 7.17 13.89
C SER A 301 -11.72 7.95 14.73
N GLU A 302 -11.53 7.52 15.99
CA GLU A 302 -10.57 8.14 16.90
C GLU A 302 -9.24 7.39 16.82
N LEU A 303 -8.15 8.14 16.62
CA LEU A 303 -6.79 7.62 16.63
C LEU A 303 -6.14 7.90 18.00
N VAL A 304 -5.86 6.86 18.76
CA VAL A 304 -5.27 6.96 20.10
C VAL A 304 -3.80 6.54 20.05
N ILE A 305 -2.89 7.49 20.21
CA ILE A 305 -1.43 7.25 20.21
C ILE A 305 -0.81 7.87 21.48
N PRO A 306 -0.20 7.08 22.38
CA PRO A 306 -0.09 5.62 22.35
C PRO A 306 -1.41 4.93 22.73
N ALA A 307 -1.65 3.73 22.19
CA ALA A 307 -2.77 2.88 22.57
C ALA A 307 -2.79 2.62 24.08
N THR A 308 -3.97 2.55 24.69
CA THR A 308 -4.12 2.25 26.13
C THR A 308 -3.82 0.77 26.38
N LEU A 309 -2.55 0.44 26.59
CA LEU A 309 -2.00 -0.90 26.77
C LEU A 309 -1.05 -0.93 27.99
N THR A 310 -0.97 -2.07 28.66
CA THR A 310 0.08 -2.29 29.67
C THR A 310 1.45 -2.39 29.01
N LYS A 311 2.53 -2.12 29.77
CA LYS A 311 3.92 -2.26 29.25
C LYS A 311 4.20 -3.64 28.64
N ALA A 312 3.63 -4.70 29.24
CA ALA A 312 3.77 -6.06 28.74
C ALA A 312 3.03 -6.28 27.41
N GLU A 313 1.82 -5.74 27.28
CA GLU A 313 1.06 -5.79 26.03
C GLU A 313 1.75 -4.97 24.93
N THR A 314 2.23 -3.77 25.24
CA THR A 314 3.01 -2.93 24.32
C THR A 314 4.23 -3.69 23.78
N LYS A 315 5.05 -4.26 24.67
CA LYS A 315 6.21 -5.05 24.28
C LYS A 315 5.80 -6.23 23.39
N LYS A 316 4.68 -6.89 23.72
CA LYS A 316 4.19 -8.03 22.94
C LYS A 316 3.74 -7.63 21.53
N VAL A 317 3.06 -6.49 21.38
CA VAL A 317 2.68 -5.94 20.06
C VAL A 317 3.94 -5.65 19.23
N GLN A 318 4.93 -4.98 19.81
CA GLN A 318 6.18 -4.64 19.14
C GLN A 318 6.96 -5.88 18.68
N GLU A 319 7.09 -6.90 19.54
CA GLU A 319 7.72 -8.18 19.20
C GLU A 319 7.01 -8.87 18.04
N LEU A 320 5.68 -8.91 18.05
CA LEU A 320 4.91 -9.52 16.98
C LEU A 320 4.94 -8.70 15.69
N ALA A 321 5.04 -7.37 15.77
CA ALA A 321 5.13 -6.49 14.61
C ALA A 321 6.46 -6.70 13.87
N ILE A 322 7.58 -6.70 14.60
CA ILE A 322 8.91 -7.01 14.04
C ILE A 322 8.90 -8.41 13.40
N LYS A 323 8.34 -9.40 14.09
CA LYS A 323 8.27 -10.76 13.59
C LYS A 323 7.41 -10.89 12.32
N ALA A 324 6.31 -10.14 12.23
CA ALA A 324 5.44 -10.12 11.06
C ALA A 324 6.11 -9.43 9.87
N PHE A 325 6.79 -8.29 10.11
CA PHE A 325 7.61 -7.58 9.13
C PHE A 325 8.67 -8.50 8.51
N GLN A 326 9.41 -9.23 9.35
CA GLN A 326 10.42 -10.18 8.90
C GLN A 326 9.83 -11.40 8.19
N ALA A 327 8.65 -11.87 8.61
CA ALA A 327 8.03 -13.07 8.02
C ALA A 327 7.65 -12.91 6.55
N VAL A 328 7.38 -11.68 6.11
CA VAL A 328 7.05 -11.38 4.70
C VAL A 328 8.23 -10.85 3.91
N ASP A 329 9.45 -10.82 4.45
CA ASP A 329 10.63 -10.22 3.79
C ASP A 329 10.45 -8.71 3.52
N CYS A 330 9.88 -7.99 4.48
CA CYS A 330 9.72 -6.55 4.39
C CYS A 330 11.04 -5.82 4.68
N SER A 331 11.21 -4.63 4.09
CA SER A 331 12.34 -3.72 4.31
C SER A 331 11.86 -2.26 4.26
N GLY A 332 12.70 -1.33 4.71
CA GLY A 332 12.36 0.09 4.76
C GLY A 332 11.37 0.42 5.87
N LEU A 333 10.07 0.33 5.57
CA LEU A 333 8.98 0.65 6.48
C LEU A 333 7.77 -0.24 6.22
N ALA A 334 6.97 -0.47 7.25
CA ALA A 334 5.63 -1.02 7.11
C ALA A 334 4.78 -0.68 8.34
N ARG A 335 3.48 -0.89 8.22
CA ARG A 335 2.58 -0.89 9.38
C ARG A 335 2.04 -2.29 9.61
N VAL A 336 1.97 -2.74 10.85
CA VAL A 336 1.39 -4.05 11.20
C VAL A 336 0.13 -3.84 12.00
N ASP A 337 -0.98 -4.38 11.50
CA ASP A 337 -2.31 -4.23 12.09
C ASP A 337 -2.70 -5.52 12.84
N PHE A 338 -3.24 -5.35 14.05
CA PHE A 338 -3.60 -6.44 14.95
C PHE A 338 -5.04 -6.33 15.43
N LEU A 339 -5.69 -7.50 15.59
CA LEU A 339 -6.93 -7.63 16.35
C LEU A 339 -6.61 -8.11 17.77
N MET A 340 -7.03 -7.35 18.78
CA MET A 340 -6.81 -7.66 20.19
C MET A 340 -8.14 -7.85 20.93
N LEU A 341 -8.31 -8.99 21.61
CA LEU A 341 -9.41 -9.20 22.54
C LEU A 341 -9.01 -8.77 23.94
N ARG A 342 -9.89 -8.04 24.64
CA ARG A 342 -9.72 -7.77 26.08
C ARG A 342 -9.76 -9.09 26.86
N ARG A 343 -8.89 -9.20 27.86
CA ARG A 343 -8.99 -10.26 28.88
C ARG A 343 -10.29 -10.09 29.67
N SER A 344 -11.18 -11.08 29.62
CA SER A 344 -12.28 -11.20 30.58
C SER A 344 -11.76 -11.92 31.84
N ALA A 345 -12.16 -11.46 33.03
CA ALA A 345 -11.68 -11.99 34.33
C ALA A 345 -11.89 -13.52 34.53
N CYS A 346 -12.76 -14.16 33.74
CA CYS A 346 -13.07 -15.59 33.88
C CYS A 346 -12.20 -16.54 33.02
N ILE A 347 -11.29 -16.05 32.17
CA ILE A 347 -10.45 -16.94 31.32
C ILE A 347 -8.99 -16.44 31.31
N PRO A 348 -8.08 -17.05 32.10
CA PRO A 348 -6.70 -16.57 32.29
C PRO A 348 -5.84 -16.52 31.01
N SER A 349 -6.24 -17.23 29.95
CA SER A 349 -5.49 -17.40 28.70
C SER A 349 -5.98 -16.56 27.51
N CYS A 350 -7.00 -15.69 27.67
CA CYS A 350 -7.60 -14.97 26.54
C CYS A 350 -7.09 -13.52 26.42
N GLY A 351 -5.82 -13.36 26.05
CA GLY A 351 -5.29 -12.14 25.42
C GLY A 351 -4.76 -12.52 24.04
N ARG A 352 -5.65 -12.82 23.08
CA ARG A 352 -5.25 -13.27 21.74
C ARG A 352 -5.08 -12.06 20.83
N LEU A 353 -3.87 -11.52 20.79
CA LEU A 353 -3.44 -10.60 19.73
C LEU A 353 -3.24 -11.41 18.44
N ARG A 354 -3.78 -10.95 17.32
CA ARG A 354 -3.63 -11.63 16.02
C ARG A 354 -3.24 -10.62 14.95
N ALA A 355 -2.09 -10.83 14.30
CA ALA A 355 -1.69 -10.04 13.14
C ALA A 355 -2.60 -10.40 11.96
N TYR A 356 -3.10 -9.41 11.23
CA TYR A 356 -3.99 -9.68 10.11
C TYR A 356 -3.69 -8.89 8.84
N ARG A 357 -2.87 -7.82 8.91
CA ARG A 357 -2.48 -7.01 7.74
C ARG A 357 -1.09 -6.38 7.92
N ILE A 358 -0.35 -6.28 6.83
CA ILE A 358 0.83 -5.41 6.69
C ILE A 358 0.70 -4.59 5.40
N PRO A 359 0.25 -3.33 5.44
CA PRO A 359 0.49 -2.38 4.35
C PRO A 359 1.99 -2.03 4.32
N THR A 360 2.59 -2.04 3.13
CA THR A 360 4.03 -1.83 2.91
C THR A 360 4.30 -0.54 2.16
#